data_AF-A0A2X3K5R2-F1
#
_entry.id   AF-A0A2X3K5R2-F1
#
_cell.length_a   1.000
_cell.length_b   1.000
_cell.length_c   1.000
_cell.angle_alpha   90.00
_cell.angle_beta   90.00
_cell.angle_gamma   90.00
#
_symmetry.space_group_name_H-M   'P 1'
#
loop_
_entity.id
_entity.type
_entity.pdbx_description
1 polymer ?
#
loop_
_entity_poly.entity_id
_entity_poly.type
_entity_poly.pdbx_seq_one_letter_code
_entity_poly.pdbx_strand_id
1 'polypeptide(L)'
;MTARSLSGEKCGSEMHLKMGRFGKYMACTNEECKNTRKILRNGEVAPPKEDPVPLPELPVRKNQMLISCCVTVLPVCSWLPTLSRNRVKRRAPLVEELYRFRDRLPEKLRYLADAPQQDPEGNKTMVRFSRKTKQQYVSSEKDGKATGWSAFYVDGKWVEGKNNL
;
A
#
# COMPACT_ATOMS: atom_id res chain seq x y z
N MET A 1 1.38 -36.76 1.15
CA MET A 1 0.79 -35.48 0.69
C MET A 1 0.47 -34.66 1.93
N THR A 2 1.41 -33.84 2.40
CA THR A 2 1.23 -33.06 3.64
C THR A 2 0.27 -31.90 3.39
N ALA A 3 -0.81 -31.87 4.17
CA ALA A 3 -1.81 -30.80 4.13
C ALA A 3 -1.12 -29.45 4.36
N ARG A 4 -1.30 -28.50 3.43
CA ARG A 4 -0.88 -27.10 3.60
C ARG A 4 -1.85 -26.39 4.57
N SER A 5 -1.86 -26.83 5.82
CA SER A 5 -2.59 -26.17 6.91
C SER A 5 -1.79 -24.95 7.36
N LEU A 6 -2.44 -23.79 7.43
CA LEU A 6 -1.88 -22.58 8.04
C LEU A 6 -2.69 -22.22 9.28
N SER A 7 -2.02 -21.86 10.37
CA SER A 7 -2.68 -21.35 11.57
C SER A 7 -3.13 -19.90 11.35
N GLY A 8 -4.40 -19.60 11.60
CA GLY A 8 -4.97 -18.26 11.45
C GLY A 8 -4.58 -17.33 12.60
N GLU A 9 -4.13 -16.11 12.30
CA GLU A 9 -3.67 -15.15 13.33
C GLU A 9 -4.73 -14.71 14.34
N LYS A 10 -6.01 -14.73 13.97
CA LYS A 10 -7.09 -14.22 14.83
C LYS A 10 -7.59 -15.23 15.87
N CYS A 11 -7.42 -16.53 15.62
CA CYS A 11 -8.02 -17.59 16.44
C CYS A 11 -7.12 -18.82 16.62
N GLY A 12 -5.94 -18.85 15.99
CA GLY A 12 -5.02 -20.01 16.03
C GLY A 12 -5.49 -21.24 15.26
N SER A 13 -6.77 -21.30 14.86
CA SER A 13 -7.34 -22.45 14.16
C SER A 13 -6.76 -22.64 12.76
N GLU A 14 -6.80 -23.88 12.27
CA GLU A 14 -6.34 -24.22 10.92
C GLU A 14 -7.17 -23.54 9.84
N MET A 15 -6.51 -23.21 8.73
CA MET A 15 -7.12 -22.67 7.53
C MET A 15 -7.10 -23.70 6.40
N HIS A 16 -8.21 -23.87 5.69
CA HIS A 16 -8.38 -24.77 4.57
C HIS A 16 -8.41 -24.03 3.22
N LEU A 17 -7.92 -24.69 2.18
CA LEU A 17 -7.96 -24.18 0.81
C LEU A 17 -9.39 -24.25 0.24
N LYS A 18 -9.95 -23.11 -0.15
CA LYS A 18 -11.23 -23.00 -0.86
C LYS A 18 -11.06 -22.26 -2.20
N MET A 19 -11.96 -22.52 -3.14
CA MET A 19 -12.01 -21.86 -4.44
C MET A 19 -13.28 -21.01 -4.53
N GLY A 20 -13.15 -19.73 -4.89
CA GLY A 20 -14.26 -18.80 -5.03
C GLY A 20 -14.20 -18.02 -6.34
N ARG A 21 -15.15 -17.11 -6.55
CA ARG A 21 -15.25 -16.30 -7.79
C ARG A 21 -14.00 -15.49 -8.14
N PHE A 22 -13.15 -15.19 -7.16
CA PHE A 22 -11.93 -14.39 -7.32
C PHE A 22 -10.64 -15.23 -7.31
N GLY A 23 -10.74 -16.57 -7.36
CA GLY A 23 -9.63 -17.51 -7.32
C GLY A 23 -9.54 -18.30 -6.02
N LYS A 24 -8.37 -18.95 -5.80
CA LYS A 24 -8.07 -19.76 -4.62
C LYS A 24 -7.78 -18.88 -3.40
N TYR A 25 -8.29 -19.26 -2.24
CA TYR A 25 -8.09 -18.57 -0.96
C TYR A 25 -8.07 -19.56 0.20
N MET A 26 -7.40 -19.21 1.30
CA MET A 26 -7.44 -19.95 2.56
C MET A 26 -8.57 -19.38 3.42
N ALA A 27 -9.44 -20.22 3.95
CA ALA A 27 -10.52 -19.86 4.87
C ALA A 27 -10.29 -20.53 6.22
N CYS A 28 -10.55 -19.82 7.32
CA CYS A 28 -10.52 -20.43 8.64
C CYS A 28 -11.56 -21.56 8.75
N THR A 29 -11.22 -22.63 9.46
CA THR A 29 -12.14 -23.75 9.75
C THR A 29 -13.16 -23.38 10.83
N ASN A 30 -12.85 -22.42 11.72
CA ASN A 30 -13.79 -21.95 12.74
C ASN A 30 -14.87 -21.06 12.11
N GLU A 31 -16.14 -21.40 12.31
CA GLU A 31 -17.31 -20.68 11.78
C GLU A 31 -17.47 -19.28 12.39
N GLU A 32 -16.97 -19.07 13.61
CA GLU A 32 -16.96 -17.76 14.27
C GLU A 32 -15.93 -16.81 13.62
N CYS A 33 -14.89 -17.36 12.99
CA CYS A 33 -13.80 -16.59 12.41
C CYS A 33 -13.95 -16.45 10.88
N LYS A 34 -14.53 -15.35 10.41
CA LYS A 34 -14.65 -15.02 8.97
C LYS A 34 -13.33 -14.58 8.31
N ASN A 35 -12.18 -14.93 8.89
CA ASN A 35 -10.88 -14.54 8.35
C ASN A 35 -10.53 -15.36 7.10
N THR A 36 -10.09 -14.68 6.04
CA THR A 36 -9.70 -15.29 4.78
C THR A 36 -8.39 -14.70 4.28
N ARG A 37 -7.51 -15.54 3.72
CA ARG A 37 -6.26 -15.13 3.10
C ARG A 37 -6.25 -15.46 1.62
N LYS A 38 -5.80 -14.51 0.81
CA LYS A 38 -5.70 -14.70 -0.64
C LYS A 38 -4.46 -15.50 -0.97
N ILE A 39 -4.56 -16.40 -1.94
CA ILE A 39 -3.40 -17.09 -2.51
C ILE A 39 -3.01 -16.34 -3.78
N LEU A 40 -1.74 -15.98 -3.86
CA LEU A 40 -1.15 -15.32 -5.02
C LEU A 40 -1.03 -16.31 -6.18
N ARG A 41 -0.85 -15.81 -7.41
CA ARG A 41 -0.75 -16.67 -8.61
C ARG A 41 0.46 -17.61 -8.56
N ASN A 42 1.50 -17.26 -7.79
CA ASN A 42 2.68 -18.10 -7.54
C ASN A 42 2.44 -19.21 -6.50
N GLY A 43 1.24 -19.30 -5.91
CA GLY A 43 0.90 -20.32 -4.92
C GLY A 43 1.32 -19.98 -3.49
N GLU A 44 1.92 -18.81 -3.26
CA GLU A 44 2.22 -18.30 -1.92
C GLU A 44 0.98 -17.66 -1.29
N VAL A 45 0.88 -17.78 0.04
CA VAL A 45 -0.19 -17.13 0.79
C VAL A 45 0.19 -15.67 1.00
N ALA A 46 -0.74 -14.77 0.67
CA ALA A 46 -0.52 -13.35 0.87
C ALA A 46 -0.21 -13.05 2.35
N PRO A 47 0.64 -12.05 2.61
CA PRO A 47 0.90 -11.60 3.97
C PRO A 47 -0.41 -11.17 4.66
N PRO A 48 -0.43 -11.16 6.00
CA PRO A 48 -1.55 -10.60 6.75
C PRO A 48 -1.98 -9.24 6.21
N LYS A 49 -3.30 -9.03 6.14
CA LYS A 49 -3.83 -7.70 5.84
C LYS A 49 -3.64 -6.85 7.09
N GLU A 50 -2.95 -5.73 6.92
CA GLU A 50 -2.85 -4.73 7.97
C GLU A 50 -4.06 -3.80 7.93
N ASP A 51 -4.44 -3.31 9.10
CA ASP A 51 -5.55 -2.39 9.23
C ASP A 51 -5.21 -1.02 8.61
N PRO A 52 -6.17 -0.40 7.90
CA PRO A 52 -5.96 0.90 7.28
C PRO A 52 -5.75 1.99 8.34
N VAL A 53 -4.75 2.87 8.12
CA VAL A 53 -4.57 4.06 8.97
C VAL A 53 -5.61 5.13 8.59
N PRO A 54 -6.49 5.55 9.52
CA PRO A 54 -7.44 6.63 9.26
C PRO A 54 -6.75 8.00 9.30
N LEU A 55 -6.89 8.78 8.23
CA LEU A 55 -6.35 10.14 8.11
C LEU A 55 -7.48 11.15 7.79
N PRO A 56 -8.29 11.57 8.79
CA PRO A 56 -9.46 12.43 8.57
C PRO A 56 -9.11 13.87 8.18
N GLU A 57 -7.90 14.33 8.52
CA GLU A 57 -7.46 15.73 8.36
C GLU A 57 -6.90 16.04 6.97
N LEU A 58 -6.81 15.05 6.08
CA LEU A 58 -6.30 15.27 4.72
C LEU A 58 -7.38 15.90 3.84
N PRO A 59 -7.16 17.10 3.28
CA PRO A 59 -8.14 17.75 2.44
C PRO A 59 -8.36 16.93 1.17
N VAL A 60 -9.60 16.53 0.97
CA VAL A 60 -10.06 15.86 -0.24
C VAL A 60 -10.17 16.92 -1.35
N ARG A 61 -9.30 16.86 -2.36
CA ARG A 61 -9.49 17.66 -3.58
C ARG A 61 -10.76 17.17 -4.31
N LYS A 62 -11.51 18.08 -4.96
CA LYS A 62 -12.76 17.76 -5.68
C LYS A 62 -12.59 16.48 -6.53
N ASN A 63 -13.53 15.53 -6.39
CA ASN A 63 -13.51 14.18 -6.98
C ASN A 63 -12.43 13.20 -6.49
N GLN A 64 -11.80 13.45 -5.35
CA GLN A 64 -10.87 12.50 -4.70
C GLN A 64 -11.52 11.95 -3.43
N MET A 65 -10.97 10.89 -2.85
CA MET A 65 -11.45 10.34 -1.57
C MET A 65 -10.31 10.38 -0.57
N LEU A 66 -10.68 10.41 0.71
CA LEU A 66 -9.78 10.38 1.86
C LEU A 66 -8.66 9.35 1.65
N ILE A 67 -7.41 9.79 1.77
CA ILE A 67 -6.23 8.91 1.68
C ILE A 67 -6.19 8.11 2.97
N SER A 68 -6.94 7.02 3.03
CA SER A 68 -6.65 5.98 4.02
C SER A 68 -5.33 5.34 3.60
N CYS A 69 -4.31 5.52 4.43
CA CYS A 69 -2.94 5.14 4.14
C CYS A 69 -2.80 3.61 4.20
N CYS A 70 -3.18 2.94 3.11
CA CYS A 70 -2.92 1.52 2.89
C CYS A 70 -1.62 1.43 2.07
N VAL A 71 -0.47 1.61 2.74
CA VAL A 71 0.85 1.64 2.06
C VAL A 71 1.46 0.24 1.94
N THR A 72 0.75 -0.78 2.36
CA THR A 72 1.03 -2.17 1.99
C THR A 72 0.23 -2.49 0.74
N VAL A 73 0.95 -2.52 -0.40
CA VAL A 73 0.52 -3.13 -1.67
C VAL A 73 -0.84 -2.64 -2.20
N LEU A 74 -0.84 -1.65 -3.09
CA LEU A 74 -1.96 -1.54 -4.02
C LEU A 74 -2.02 -2.85 -4.84
N PRO A 75 -3.15 -3.61 -4.86
CA PRO A 75 -4.51 -3.06 -4.91
C PRO A 75 -5.52 -3.85 -4.05
N VAL A 76 -5.67 -3.61 -2.74
CA VAL A 76 -6.89 -4.00 -1.99
C VAL A 76 -7.15 -3.01 -0.84
N CYS A 77 -7.78 -1.86 -1.12
CA CYS A 77 -8.45 -1.09 -0.07
C CYS A 77 -9.87 -1.65 0.04
N SER A 78 -10.22 -2.18 1.21
CA SER A 78 -11.56 -2.70 1.49
C SER A 78 -12.56 -1.55 1.60
N TRP A 79 -13.74 -1.82 1.04
CA TRP A 79 -14.92 -0.97 0.90
C TRP A 79 -15.39 -0.34 2.22
N LEU A 80 -15.37 1.00 2.30
CA LEU A 80 -16.35 1.73 3.09
C LEU A 80 -17.63 1.91 2.24
N PRO A 81 -18.84 1.85 2.82
CA PRO A 81 -20.10 1.69 2.06
C PRO A 81 -20.55 2.95 1.31
N THR A 82 -19.87 4.09 1.49
CA THR A 82 -20.22 5.36 0.87
C THR A 82 -19.40 5.57 -0.40
N LEU A 83 -19.63 4.78 -1.43
CA LEU A 83 -19.06 5.07 -2.75
C LEU A 83 -20.10 4.90 -3.84
N SER A 84 -20.68 6.03 -4.25
CA SER A 84 -21.32 6.18 -5.56
C SER A 84 -20.40 5.61 -6.64
N ARG A 85 -20.97 4.80 -7.52
CA ARG A 85 -20.54 4.13 -8.78
C ARG A 85 -19.34 4.66 -9.61
N ASN A 86 -18.71 5.76 -9.25
CA ASN A 86 -17.61 6.37 -10.00
C ASN A 86 -16.26 5.84 -9.55
N ARG A 87 -15.45 5.43 -10.52
CA ARG A 87 -14.07 4.95 -10.38
C ARG A 87 -13.17 6.11 -9.91
N VAL A 88 -13.18 6.43 -8.61
CA VAL A 88 -12.39 7.52 -8.03
C VAL A 88 -10.89 7.24 -8.23
N LYS A 89 -10.19 8.16 -8.90
CA LYS A 89 -8.74 8.05 -9.13
C LYS A 89 -8.01 8.29 -7.81
N ARG A 90 -7.41 7.24 -7.26
CA ARG A 90 -6.49 7.32 -6.11
C ARG A 90 -5.19 7.97 -6.57
N ARG A 91 -4.81 9.10 -5.98
CA ARG A 91 -3.49 9.73 -6.21
C ARG A 91 -2.42 9.09 -5.34
N ALA A 92 -1.17 9.22 -5.77
CA ALA A 92 -0.03 8.97 -4.89
C ALA A 92 -0.03 10.00 -3.74
N PRO A 93 0.30 9.59 -2.50
CA PRO A 93 0.47 10.52 -1.40
C PRO A 93 1.74 11.36 -1.63
N LEU A 94 1.66 12.64 -1.27
CA LEU A 94 2.85 13.50 -1.22
C LEU A 94 3.67 13.14 0.02
N VAL A 95 4.99 13.27 -0.08
CA VAL A 95 5.88 13.01 1.06
C VAL A 95 5.63 14.04 2.18
N GLU A 96 5.36 15.30 1.82
CA GLU A 96 4.95 16.35 2.75
C GLU A 96 3.71 15.96 3.58
N GLU A 97 2.74 15.29 2.94
CA GLU A 97 1.53 14.82 3.61
C GLU A 97 1.85 13.69 4.60
N LEU A 98 2.72 12.76 4.21
CA LEU A 98 3.15 11.65 5.08
C LEU A 98 3.95 12.15 6.29
N TYR A 99 4.79 13.16 6.10
CA TYR A 99 5.58 13.76 7.17
C TYR A 99 4.70 14.34 8.29
N ARG A 100 3.59 15.01 7.94
CA ARG A 100 2.63 15.54 8.92
C ARG A 100 2.00 14.48 9.80
N PHE A 101 1.82 13.25 9.28
CA PHE A 101 1.19 12.14 9.99
C PHE A 101 2.17 11.05 10.42
N ARG A 102 3.47 11.37 10.49
CA ARG A 102 4.54 10.41 10.80
C ARG A 102 4.26 9.58 12.04
N ASP A 103 3.70 10.18 13.09
CA ASP A 103 3.43 9.52 14.37
C ASP A 103 2.29 8.48 14.29
N ARG A 104 1.35 8.66 13.36
CA ARG A 104 0.24 7.72 13.12
C ARG A 104 0.61 6.60 12.15
N LEU A 105 1.73 6.72 11.45
CA LEU A 105 2.19 5.69 10.51
C LEU A 105 2.83 4.52 11.28
N PRO A 106 2.56 3.27 10.86
CA PRO A 106 3.25 2.12 11.41
C PRO A 106 4.75 2.22 11.13
N GLU A 107 5.57 1.66 12.03
CA GLU A 107 7.03 1.81 12.02
C GLU A 107 7.67 1.46 10.66
N LYS A 108 7.19 0.38 10.06
CA LYS A 108 7.61 -0.09 8.73
C LYS A 108 7.36 0.88 7.58
N LEU A 109 6.57 1.94 7.77
CA LEU A 109 6.28 2.96 6.75
C LEU A 109 6.92 4.31 7.06
N ARG A 110 7.56 4.46 8.21
CA ARG A 110 8.18 5.73 8.63
C ARG A 110 9.27 6.19 7.67
N TYR A 111 9.98 5.26 7.06
CA TYR A 111 11.01 5.58 6.06
C TYR A 111 10.48 6.40 4.88
N LEU A 112 9.19 6.25 4.53
CA LEU A 112 8.55 7.02 3.46
C LEU A 112 8.26 8.46 3.86
N ALA A 113 8.00 8.71 5.14
CA ALA A 113 7.83 10.05 5.68
C ALA A 113 9.19 10.77 5.77
N ASP A 114 10.28 10.01 5.98
CA ASP A 114 11.66 10.51 6.02
C ASP A 114 12.27 10.71 4.62
N ALA A 115 11.48 10.50 3.56
CA ALA A 115 11.93 10.72 2.18
C ALA A 115 12.14 12.21 1.88
N PRO A 116 13.00 12.55 0.90
CA PRO A 116 13.12 13.92 0.40
C PRO A 116 11.76 14.45 -0.06
N GLN A 117 11.30 15.55 0.55
CA GLN A 117 9.98 16.17 0.29
C GLN A 117 9.93 16.98 -1.01
N GLN A 118 11.10 17.48 -1.41
CA GLN A 118 11.28 18.30 -2.61
C GLN A 118 12.51 17.82 -3.37
N ASP A 119 12.52 18.03 -4.68
CA ASP A 119 13.72 17.85 -5.49
C ASP A 119 14.63 19.10 -5.41
N PRO A 120 15.84 19.07 -6.03
CA PRO A 120 16.74 20.23 -6.04
C PRO A 120 16.17 21.49 -6.71
N GLU A 121 15.09 21.38 -7.49
CA GLU A 121 14.39 22.48 -8.13
C GLU A 121 13.18 22.99 -7.32
N GLY A 122 12.92 22.39 -6.13
CA GLY A 122 11.81 22.75 -5.25
C GLY A 122 10.47 22.11 -5.62
N ASN A 123 10.44 21.14 -6.55
CA ASN A 123 9.19 20.46 -6.92
C ASN A 123 8.83 19.42 -5.86
N LYS A 124 7.54 19.31 -5.54
CA LYS A 124 7.04 18.35 -4.53
C LYS A 124 7.21 16.91 -4.99
N THR A 125 7.62 16.04 -4.07
CA THR A 125 7.80 14.62 -4.32
C THR A 125 6.58 13.81 -3.89
N MET A 126 6.37 12.68 -4.57
CA MET A 126 5.30 11.74 -4.26
C MET A 126 5.81 10.31 -4.24
N VAL A 127 5.17 9.47 -3.42
CA VAL A 127 5.52 8.05 -3.30
C VAL A 127 4.92 7.25 -4.44
N ARG A 128 5.77 6.53 -5.17
CA ARG A 128 5.44 5.62 -6.27
C ARG A 128 5.86 4.19 -5.92
N PHE A 129 5.36 3.22 -6.70
CA PHE A 129 5.72 1.81 -6.56
C PHE A 129 6.18 1.26 -7.91
N SER A 130 7.39 0.71 -7.94
CA SER A 130 7.94 0.07 -9.12
C SER A 130 7.55 -1.41 -9.15
N ARG A 131 6.89 -1.85 -10.23
CA ARG A 131 6.55 -3.27 -10.40
C ARG A 131 7.77 -4.14 -10.75
N LYS A 132 8.79 -3.55 -11.36
CA LYS A 132 10.01 -4.27 -11.78
C LYS A 132 10.86 -4.63 -10.57
N THR A 133 11.13 -3.65 -9.71
CA THR A 133 11.93 -3.83 -8.50
C THR A 133 11.10 -4.21 -7.28
N LYS A 134 9.75 -4.21 -7.41
CA LYS A 134 8.79 -4.45 -6.31
C LYS A 134 9.04 -3.59 -5.08
N GLN A 135 9.65 -2.42 -5.26
CA GLN A 135 10.00 -1.49 -4.19
C GLN A 135 9.31 -0.14 -4.37
N GLN A 136 9.18 0.58 -3.26
CA GLN A 136 8.67 1.95 -3.25
C GLN A 136 9.80 2.92 -3.55
N TYR A 137 9.50 3.99 -4.25
CA TYR A 137 10.44 5.05 -4.61
C TYR A 137 9.71 6.38 -4.63
N VAL A 138 10.45 7.49 -4.56
CA VAL A 138 9.86 8.83 -4.68
C VAL A 138 10.25 9.45 -6.00
N SER A 139 9.35 10.26 -6.56
CA SER A 139 9.58 11.02 -7.79
C SER A 139 8.92 12.38 -7.67
N SER A 140 9.50 13.41 -8.29
CA SER A 140 8.86 14.72 -8.39
C SER A 140 8.03 14.86 -9.67
N GLU A 141 7.01 15.72 -9.59
CA GLU A 141 6.11 16.03 -10.70
C GLU A 141 5.89 17.55 -10.72
N LYS A 142 5.97 18.13 -11.92
CA LYS A 142 5.72 19.55 -12.18
C LYS A 142 4.62 19.65 -13.23
N ASP A 143 3.54 20.37 -12.93
CA ASP A 143 2.41 20.60 -13.85
C ASP A 143 1.83 19.33 -14.50
N GLY A 144 1.81 18.21 -13.76
CA GLY A 144 1.29 16.94 -14.29
C GLY A 144 2.32 16.09 -15.05
N LYS A 145 3.57 16.55 -15.17
CA LYS A 145 4.65 15.87 -15.89
C LYS A 145 5.76 15.46 -14.92
N ALA A 146 6.31 14.25 -15.12
CA ALA A 146 7.47 13.81 -14.36
C ALA A 146 8.68 14.68 -14.75
N THR A 147 9.37 15.20 -13.74
CA THR A 147 10.58 16.04 -13.89
C THR A 147 11.81 15.21 -14.29
N GLY A 148 11.75 13.89 -14.11
CA GLY A 148 12.87 12.96 -14.33
C GLY A 148 13.68 12.67 -13.06
N TRP A 149 13.42 13.39 -11.97
CA TRP A 149 14.06 13.12 -10.68
C TRP A 149 13.36 11.96 -9.95
N SER A 150 14.16 11.06 -9.40
CA SER A 150 13.68 9.97 -8.56
C SER A 150 14.68 9.63 -7.46
N ALA A 151 14.18 9.15 -6.32
CA ALA A 151 15.03 8.62 -5.26
C ALA A 151 14.49 7.27 -4.77
N PHE A 152 15.42 6.40 -4.39
CA PHE A 152 15.18 5.04 -3.95
C PHE A 152 15.68 4.87 -2.51
N TYR A 153 15.03 4.00 -1.75
CA TYR A 153 15.46 3.69 -0.40
C TYR A 153 16.32 2.41 -0.42
N VAL A 154 17.62 2.54 -0.15
CA VAL A 154 18.61 1.46 -0.18
C VAL A 154 19.43 1.51 1.11
N ASP A 155 19.56 0.38 1.80
CA ASP A 155 20.35 0.23 3.04
C ASP A 155 20.06 1.28 4.12
N GLY A 156 18.78 1.62 4.29
CA GLY A 156 18.35 2.58 5.30
C GLY A 156 18.49 4.05 4.89
N LYS A 157 18.96 4.33 3.67
CA LYS A 157 19.23 5.68 3.17
C LYS A 157 18.50 5.96 1.86
N TRP A 158 18.12 7.22 1.66
CA TRP A 158 17.57 7.68 0.38
C TRP A 158 18.70 8.03 -0.58
N VAL A 159 18.73 7.37 -1.73
CA VAL A 159 19.71 7.57 -2.81
C VAL A 159 18.98 8.08 -4.04
N GLU A 160 19.46 9.19 -4.59
CA GLU A 160 18.92 9.74 -5.82
C GLU A 160 19.30 8.85 -7.01
N GLY A 161 18.30 8.35 -7.71
CA GLY A 161 18.47 7.67 -8.98
C GLY A 161 18.17 8.66 -10.10
N LYS A 162 19.20 9.06 -10.86
CA LYS A 162 18.96 9.72 -12.14
C LYS A 162 18.29 8.72 -13.07
N ASN A 163 17.01 8.96 -13.37
CA ASN A 163 16.27 8.17 -14.32
C ASN A 163 16.75 8.58 -15.72
N ASN A 164 17.82 7.95 -16.23
CA ASN A 164 18.12 8.00 -17.66
C ASN A 164 17.00 7.24 -18.36
N LEU A 165 15.99 7.98 -18.79
CA LEU A 165 14.90 7.53 -19.66
C LEU A 165 15.43 7.20 -21.05
#